data_AF-A0A2B8B4R8-F1
#
_entry.id   AF-A0A2B8B4R8-F1
#
_cell.length_a   1.000
_cell.length_b   1.000
_cell.length_c   1.000
_cell.angle_alpha   90.00
_cell.angle_beta   90.00
_cell.angle_gamma   90.00
#
_symmetry.space_group_name_H-M   'P 1'
#
loop_
_entity.id
_entity.type
_entity.pdbx_description
1 polymer ?
#
loop_
_entity_poly.entity_id
_entity_poly.type
_entity_poly.pdbx_seq_one_letter_code
_entity_poly.pdbx_strand_id
1 'polypeptide(L)' 'MKAFSFWINPIIAGIMAFVGLLASSRAADEAFAAGGLIVFLGCVLFIFASIGRYFDRLGSAH' A
#
# COMPACT_ATOMS: atom_id res chain seq x y z
N MET A 1 11.75 1.26 -19.07
CA MET A 1 12.12 0.50 -17.85
C MET A 1 11.80 1.23 -16.54
N LYS A 2 12.00 2.55 -16.41
CA LYS A 2 11.70 3.30 -15.15
C LYS A 2 10.21 3.32 -14.75
N ALA A 3 9.28 3.41 -15.71
CA ALA A 3 7.85 3.39 -15.40
C ALA A 3 7.41 2.05 -14.76
N PHE A 4 7.86 0.92 -15.29
CA PHE A 4 7.57 -0.41 -14.73
C PHE A 4 8.09 -0.56 -13.29
N SER A 5 9.29 -0.05 -13.01
CA SER A 5 9.85 -0.04 -11.66
C SER A 5 9.11 0.93 -10.71
N PHE A 6 8.49 1.98 -11.23
CA PHE A 6 7.66 2.89 -10.43
C PHE A 6 6.34 2.23 -9.99
N TRP A 7 5.76 1.39 -10.86
CA TRP A 7 4.50 0.67 -10.59
C TRP A 7 4.68 -0.66 -9.84
N ILE A 8 5.90 -1.23 -9.79
CA ILE A 8 6.16 -2.45 -9.00
C ILE A 8 5.92 -2.21 -7.49
N ASN A 9 6.23 -1.01 -7.01
CA ASN A 9 6.18 -0.66 -5.59
C ASN A 9 4.74 -0.62 -5.04
N PRO A 10 3.76 0.03 -5.71
CA PRO A 10 2.36 -0.04 -5.29
C PRO A 10 1.73 -1.43 -5.46
N ILE A 11 2.18 -2.25 -6.42
CA ILE A 11 1.70 -3.64 -6.56
C ILE A 11 2.13 -4.49 -5.35
N ILE A 12 3.40 -4.41 -4.95
CA ILE A 12 3.92 -5.10 -3.76
C ILE A 12 3.22 -4.60 -2.49
N ALA A 13 2.99 -3.28 -2.38
CA ALA A 13 2.22 -2.71 -1.29
C ALA A 13 0.77 -3.26 -1.26
N GLY A 14 0.14 -3.46 -2.42
CA GLY A 14 -1.18 -4.09 -2.52
C GLY A 14 -1.17 -5.52 -1.96
N ILE A 15 -0.18 -6.34 -2.33
CA ILE A 15 -0.04 -7.71 -1.80
C ILE A 15 0.17 -7.67 -0.28
N MET A 16 1.03 -6.79 0.23
CA MET A 16 1.26 -6.61 1.67
C MET A 16 0.01 -6.12 2.41
N ALA A 17 -0.84 -5.31 1.78
CA ALA A 17 -2.12 -4.89 2.34
C ALA A 17 -3.04 -6.10 2.57
N PHE A 18 -3.17 -6.98 1.57
CA PHE A 18 -3.96 -8.21 1.70
C PHE A 18 -3.39 -9.16 2.74
N VAL A 19 -2.06 -9.28 2.84
CA VAL A 19 -1.40 -10.08 3.89
C VAL A 19 -1.67 -9.51 5.28
N GLY A 20 -1.59 -8.19 5.46
CA GLY A 20 -1.94 -7.53 6.71
C GLY A 20 -3.39 -7.76 7.11
N LEU A 21 -4.31 -7.67 6.14
CA LEU A 21 -5.74 -7.93 6.37
C LEU A 21 -6.02 -9.40 6.70
N LEU A 22 -5.32 -10.33 6.03
CA LEU A 22 -5.38 -11.76 6.32
C LEU A 22 -4.85 -12.07 7.73
N ALA A 23 -3.72 -11.48 8.11
CA ALA A 23 -3.14 -11.63 9.44
C ALA A 23 -4.08 -11.09 10.52
N SER A 24 -4.70 -9.93 10.27
CA SER A 24 -5.72 -9.35 11.16
C SER A 24 -6.95 -10.25 11.28
N SER A 25 -7.45 -10.78 10.15
CA SER A 25 -8.64 -11.64 10.12
C SER A 25 -8.42 -13.02 10.74
N ARG A 26 -7.17 -13.50 10.80
CA ARG A 26 -6.78 -14.79 11.39
C ARG A 26 -6.24 -14.65 12.81
N ALA A 27 -6.19 -13.43 13.34
CA ALA A 27 -5.57 -13.17 14.63
C ALA A 27 -6.38 -13.79 15.77
N ALA A 28 -5.72 -14.60 16.59
CA ALA A 28 -6.24 -15.05 17.88
C ALA A 28 -5.98 -14.01 19.00
N ASP A 29 -4.99 -13.14 18.81
CA ASP A 29 -4.59 -12.09 19.75
C ASP A 29 -4.83 -10.68 19.19
N GLU A 30 -5.26 -9.76 20.06
CA GLU A 30 -5.58 -8.38 19.67
C GLU A 30 -4.40 -7.62 19.04
N ALA A 31 -3.17 -7.97 19.41
CA ALA A 31 -1.96 -7.37 18.84
C ALA A 31 -1.81 -7.67 17.34
N PHE A 32 -2.16 -8.88 16.89
CA PHE A 32 -2.13 -9.24 15.48
C PHE A 32 -3.34 -8.68 14.72
N ALA A 33 -4.50 -8.56 15.40
CA ALA A 33 -5.68 -7.90 14.84
C ALA A 33 -5.38 -6.42 14.53
N ALA A 34 -4.87 -5.67 15.52
CA ALA A 34 -4.50 -4.27 15.36
C ALA A 34 -3.29 -4.10 14.43
N GLY A 35 -2.25 -4.93 14.58
CA GLY A 35 -1.04 -4.84 13.77
C GLY A 35 -1.29 -5.07 12.28
N GLY A 36 -2.06 -6.10 11.93
CA GLY A 36 -2.43 -6.37 10.54
C GLY A 36 -3.27 -5.25 9.92
N LEU A 37 -4.14 -4.64 10.72
CA LEU A 37 -5.00 -3.53 10.29
C LEU A 37 -4.19 -2.24 10.07
N ILE A 38 -3.20 -1.95 10.92
CA ILE A 38 -2.25 -0.84 10.73
C ILE A 38 -1.43 -1.04 9.45
N VAL A 39 -0.92 -2.25 9.20
CA VAL A 39 -0.17 -2.57 7.98
C VAL A 39 -1.04 -2.38 6.74
N PHE A 40 -2.29 -2.85 6.78
CA PHE A 40 -3.26 -2.64 5.71
C PHE A 40 -3.47 -1.14 5.42
N LEU A 41 -3.80 -0.34 6.45
CA LEU A 41 -4.01 1.10 6.29
C LEU A 41 -2.77 1.82 5.77
N GLY A 42 -1.59 1.46 6.26
CA GLY A 42 -0.31 2.00 5.77
C GLY A 42 -0.09 1.72 4.29
N CYS A 43 -0.38 0.49 3.84
CA CYS A 43 -0.26 0.12 2.42
C CYS A 43 -1.27 0.88 1.55
N VAL A 44 -2.51 1.05 2.02
CA VAL A 44 -3.55 1.83 1.31
C VAL A 44 -3.10 3.28 1.14
N LEU A 45 -2.68 3.94 2.23
CA LEU A 45 -2.19 5.32 2.19
C LEU A 45 -0.99 5.47 1.26
N PHE A 46 -0.05 4.52 1.30
CA PHE A 46 1.11 4.51 0.42
C PHE A 46 0.75 4.40 -1.07
N ILE A 47 -0.25 3.58 -1.42
CA ILE A 47 -0.74 3.45 -2.79
C ILE A 47 -1.36 4.77 -3.25
N PHE A 48 -2.27 5.36 -2.47
CA PHE A 48 -2.88 6.65 -2.81
C PHE A 48 -1.85 7.77 -2.93
N ALA A 49 -0.87 7.83 -2.02
CA ALA A 49 0.23 8.80 -2.10
C ALA A 49 1.11 8.59 -3.35
N SER A 50 1.38 7.35 -3.74
CA SER A 50 2.14 7.04 -4.95
C SER A 50 1.37 7.45 -6.21
N ILE A 51 0.06 7.23 -6.24
CA ILE A 51 -0.83 7.66 -7.33
C ILE A 51 -0.86 9.19 -7.40
N GLY A 52 -1.09 9.88 -6.27
CA GLY A 52 -1.11 11.35 -6.20
C GLY A 52 0.18 11.96 -6.74
N ARG A 53 1.34 11.51 -6.24
CA ARG A 53 2.65 11.98 -6.72
C ARG A 53 2.89 11.69 -8.21
N TYR A 54 2.33 10.60 -8.75
CA TYR A 54 2.44 10.29 -10.17
C TYR A 54 1.69 11.32 -11.01
N PHE A 55 0.46 11.65 -10.62
CA PHE A 55 -0.34 12.66 -11.31
C PHE A 55 0.16 14.09 -11.09
N ASP A 56 0.66 14.43 -9.90
CA ASP A 56 1.29 15.74 -9.64
C ASP A 56 2.50 15.98 -10.55
N ARG A 57 3.30 14.94 -10.80
CA ARG A 57 4.43 15.00 -11.75
C ARG A 57 3.99 15.16 -13.21
N LEU A 58 2.82 14.65 -13.56
CA LEU A 58 2.26 14.80 -14.91
C LEU A 58 1.62 16.19 -15.09
N GLY A 59 0.94 16.70 -14.06
CA GLY A 59 0.30 18.02 -14.07
C GLY A 59 1.29 19.19 -14.01
N SER A 60 2.44 19.02 -13.35
CA SER A 60 3.53 20.03 -13.32
C SER A 60 4.42 20.03 -14.56
N ALA A 61 4.19 19.12 -15.50
CA ALA A 61 4.89 19.06 -16.79
C ALA A 61 4.12 19.74 -17.94
N HIS A 62 3.00 20.40 -17.64
CA HIS A 62 2.30 21.37 -18.50
C HIS A 62 2.62 22.80 -18.03
#